data_AF-A0A848DNB3-F1
#
_entry.id   AF-A0A848DNB3-F1
#
_cell.length_a   1.000
_cell.length_b   1.000
_cell.length_c   1.000
_cell.angle_alpha   90.00
_cell.angle_beta   90.00
_cell.angle_gamma   90.00
#
_symmetry.space_group_name_H-M   'P 1'
#
loop_
_entity.id
_entity.type
_entity.pdbx_description
1 polymer ?
#
loop_
_entity_poly.entity_id
_entity_poly.type
_entity_poly.pdbx_seq_one_letter_code
_entity_poly.pdbx_strand_id
1 'polypeptide(L)'
;MTKRSKNYRSAAELIDRERLYSPLEAAGLAKETSNFFKMDPTVEVAMRLGVDPRKADQMVRGTVNLPHGTGKTVRVIVFATGDKAAEAEAAGADVVGAEDLIERIQGGWLEFDAAIATPDQMAKVGRIARILGPRGLMPNPKTGTVTPDVAKAVADIKGGKVSFRVDKQANLHLAIGKASFGVEQLVENYGAALDEILRAKPSAAKGRYIKKITVSTTAGPGIPVDPNRTRNLLVDEAPAV
;
A
#
# COMPACT_ATOMS: atom_id res chain seq x y z
N MET A 1 25.33 -14.39 13.54
CA MET A 1 23.93 -14.04 13.17
C MET A 1 23.13 -13.89 14.46
N THR A 2 22.45 -12.76 14.63
CA THR A 2 21.54 -12.54 15.77
C THR A 2 20.41 -13.56 15.76
N LYS A 3 20.25 -14.29 16.87
CA LYS A 3 19.26 -15.36 17.02
C LYS A 3 17.85 -14.75 16.97
N ARG A 4 17.06 -15.11 15.95
CA ARG A 4 15.64 -14.70 15.83
C ARG A 4 14.82 -15.28 16.99
N SER A 5 13.69 -14.65 17.30
CA SER A 5 12.79 -15.09 18.38
C SER A 5 12.30 -16.52 18.15
N LYS A 6 11.86 -17.19 19.23
CA LYS A 6 11.28 -18.55 19.13
C LYS A 6 10.09 -18.56 18.17
N ASN A 7 9.19 -17.59 18.32
CA ASN A 7 7.98 -17.45 17.50
C ASN A 7 8.30 -17.26 16.00
N TYR A 8 9.30 -16.44 15.66
CA TYR A 8 9.73 -16.27 14.27
C TYR A 8 10.29 -17.58 13.68
N ARG A 9 11.04 -18.34 14.47
CA ARG A 9 11.61 -19.63 14.01
C ARG A 9 10.52 -20.66 13.76
N SER A 10 9.56 -20.79 14.68
CA SER A 10 8.42 -21.69 14.49
C SER A 10 7.57 -21.32 13.27
N ALA A 11 7.34 -20.03 13.02
CA ALA A 11 6.67 -19.59 11.80
C ALA A 11 7.49 -19.90 10.53
N ALA A 12 8.82 -19.78 10.59
CA ALA A 12 9.70 -20.05 9.44
C ALA A 12 9.80 -21.54 9.11
N GLU A 13 9.59 -22.44 10.07
CA GLU A 13 9.57 -23.89 9.87
C GLU A 13 8.36 -24.34 9.02
N LEU A 14 7.28 -23.55 8.97
CA LEU A 14 6.09 -23.81 8.14
C LEU A 14 6.30 -23.44 6.67
N ILE A 15 7.40 -22.75 6.34
CA ILE A 15 7.66 -22.23 5.00
C ILE A 15 8.89 -22.90 4.40
N ASP A 16 8.69 -23.55 3.27
CA ASP A 16 9.76 -23.97 2.39
C ASP A 16 10.21 -22.76 1.54
N ARG A 17 11.49 -22.37 1.69
CA ARG A 17 12.05 -21.21 0.99
C ARG A 17 12.41 -21.49 -0.47
N GLU A 18 12.53 -22.75 -0.85
CA GLU A 18 12.87 -23.16 -2.21
C GLU A 18 11.60 -23.35 -3.06
N ARG A 19 10.46 -23.60 -2.41
CA ARG A 19 9.15 -23.69 -3.04
C ARG A 19 8.61 -22.30 -3.40
N LEU A 20 7.99 -22.22 -4.59
CA LEU A 20 7.13 -21.10 -4.99
C LEU A 20 5.68 -21.47 -4.70
N TYR A 21 5.01 -20.69 -3.86
CA TYR A 21 3.62 -20.92 -3.48
C TYR A 21 2.64 -20.23 -4.42
N SER A 22 1.41 -20.75 -4.50
CA SER A 22 0.31 -20.02 -5.12
C SER A 22 -0.05 -18.79 -4.26
N PRO A 23 -0.69 -17.74 -4.83
CA PRO A 23 -1.21 -16.63 -4.05
C PRO A 23 -2.18 -17.07 -2.94
N LEU A 24 -2.99 -18.10 -3.19
CA LEU A 24 -3.93 -18.66 -2.23
C LEU A 24 -3.20 -19.33 -1.06
N GLU A 25 -2.26 -20.24 -1.36
CA GLU A 25 -1.42 -20.90 -0.35
C GLU A 25 -0.62 -19.88 0.46
N ALA A 26 -0.05 -18.87 -0.21
CA ALA A 26 0.75 -17.85 0.45
C ALA A 26 -0.09 -16.96 1.38
N ALA A 27 -1.33 -16.63 1.01
CA ALA A 27 -2.27 -15.93 1.88
C ALA A 27 -2.67 -16.79 3.08
N GLY A 28 -2.91 -18.09 2.89
CA GLY A 28 -3.15 -19.05 3.97
C GLY A 28 -1.98 -19.13 4.96
N LEU A 29 -0.76 -19.33 4.45
CA LEU A 29 0.47 -19.36 5.25
C LEU A 29 0.73 -18.02 5.96
N ALA A 30 0.43 -16.88 5.32
CA ALA A 30 0.58 -15.58 5.96
C ALA A 30 -0.31 -15.46 7.20
N LYS A 31 -1.53 -16.01 7.16
CA LYS A 31 -2.41 -16.09 8.33
C LYS A 31 -1.91 -17.07 9.37
N GLU A 32 -1.54 -18.28 8.97
CA GLU A 32 -1.07 -19.31 9.89
C GLU A 32 0.18 -18.88 10.66
N THR A 33 1.15 -18.29 9.96
CA THR A 33 2.37 -17.73 10.55
C THR A 33 2.10 -16.52 11.44
N SER A 34 0.94 -15.87 11.30
CA SER A 34 0.53 -14.75 12.15
C SER A 34 0.07 -15.18 13.54
N ASN A 35 -0.37 -16.43 13.71
CA ASN A 35 -0.87 -16.96 15.00
C ASN A 35 0.18 -16.93 16.11
N PHE A 36 1.46 -16.84 15.76
CA PHE A 36 2.56 -16.73 16.72
C PHE A 36 2.73 -15.32 17.30
N PHE A 37 1.96 -14.33 16.84
CA PHE A 37 2.03 -12.94 17.28
C PHE A 37 0.74 -12.51 17.98
N LYS A 38 0.86 -11.67 19.01
CA LYS A 38 -0.28 -11.21 19.83
C LYS A 38 -1.11 -10.11 19.17
N MET A 39 -0.57 -9.43 18.16
CA MET A 39 -1.23 -8.38 17.41
C MET A 39 -1.80 -8.93 16.11
N ASP A 40 -2.74 -8.22 15.48
CA ASP A 40 -3.19 -8.49 14.11
C ASP A 40 -2.24 -7.83 13.11
N PRO A 41 -1.26 -8.57 12.55
CA PRO A 41 -0.25 -7.99 11.68
C PRO A 41 -0.86 -7.63 10.32
N THR A 42 -0.25 -6.65 9.67
CA THR A 42 -0.57 -6.32 8.28
C THR A 42 0.09 -7.34 7.37
N VAL A 43 -0.67 -7.84 6.40
CA VAL A 43 -0.17 -8.69 5.32
C VAL A 43 0.29 -7.77 4.19
N GLU A 44 1.56 -7.91 3.84
CA GLU A 44 2.26 -7.08 2.88
C GLU A 44 2.83 -7.93 1.75
N VAL A 45 3.00 -7.30 0.59
CA VAL A 45 3.56 -7.90 -0.62
C VAL A 45 4.73 -7.06 -1.07
N ALA A 46 5.88 -7.72 -1.21
CA ALA A 46 7.07 -7.15 -1.82
C ALA A 46 7.25 -7.74 -3.22
N MET A 47 7.21 -6.88 -4.22
CA MET A 47 7.45 -7.24 -5.62
C MET A 47 8.76 -6.63 -6.10
N ARG A 48 9.66 -7.45 -6.63
CA ARG A 48 10.85 -6.97 -7.33
C ARG A 48 10.53 -6.83 -8.81
N LEU A 49 10.59 -5.61 -9.31
CA LEU A 49 10.31 -5.29 -10.70
C LEU A 49 11.57 -5.32 -11.57
N GLY A 50 11.36 -5.50 -12.87
CA GLY A 50 12.37 -5.49 -13.93
C GLY A 50 12.61 -4.12 -14.54
N VAL A 51 12.45 -3.05 -13.77
CA VAL A 51 12.64 -1.66 -14.23
C VAL A 51 13.93 -1.07 -13.68
N ASP A 52 14.45 -0.03 -14.33
CA ASP A 52 15.52 0.81 -13.82
C ASP A 52 14.95 2.10 -13.21
N PRO A 53 14.82 2.20 -11.87
CA PRO A 53 14.22 3.35 -11.21
C PRO A 53 15.05 4.63 -11.33
N ARG A 54 16.29 4.55 -11.86
CA ARG A 54 17.13 5.73 -12.14
C ARG A 54 16.69 6.45 -13.40
N LYS A 55 15.96 5.77 -14.29
CA LYS A 55 15.44 6.34 -15.54
C LYS A 55 13.99 6.78 -15.35
N ALA A 56 13.70 8.03 -15.70
CA ALA A 56 12.39 8.64 -15.46
C ALA A 56 11.26 7.94 -16.25
N ASP A 57 11.56 7.44 -17.44
CA ASP A 57 10.66 6.67 -18.32
C ASP A 57 10.38 5.24 -17.83
N GLN A 58 11.10 4.76 -16.83
CA GLN A 58 10.90 3.45 -16.20
C GLN A 58 10.39 3.56 -14.75
N MET A 59 10.05 4.76 -14.29
CA MET A 59 9.55 4.96 -12.94
C MET A 59 8.10 4.48 -12.82
N VAL A 60 7.88 3.42 -12.04
CA VAL A 60 6.55 2.88 -11.76
C VAL A 60 5.97 3.56 -10.52
N ARG A 61 4.82 4.22 -10.70
CA ARG A 61 4.04 4.85 -9.64
C ARG A 61 2.56 4.81 -10.01
N GLY A 62 1.71 4.53 -9.04
CA GLY A 62 0.27 4.50 -9.24
C GLY A 62 -0.50 4.44 -7.93
N THR A 63 -1.81 4.29 -8.06
CA THR A 63 -2.72 4.05 -6.95
C THR A 63 -3.66 2.92 -7.33
N VAL A 64 -3.93 2.02 -6.40
CA VAL A 64 -4.91 0.95 -6.55
C VAL A 64 -5.97 1.09 -5.48
N ASN A 65 -7.23 0.84 -5.83
CA ASN A 65 -8.29 0.70 -4.84
C ASN A 65 -8.45 -0.78 -4.49
N LEU A 66 -8.25 -1.14 -3.23
CA LEU A 66 -8.40 -2.52 -2.78
C LEU A 66 -9.88 -2.81 -2.52
N PRO A 67 -10.48 -3.87 -3.13
CA PRO A 67 -11.91 -4.14 -3.01
C PRO A 67 -12.36 -4.37 -1.56
N HIS A 68 -11.51 -4.94 -0.70
CA HIS A 68 -11.80 -5.17 0.72
C HIS A 68 -11.12 -4.17 1.65
N GLY A 69 -10.50 -3.13 1.09
CA GLY A 69 -9.70 -2.16 1.83
C GLY A 69 -8.44 -2.75 2.49
N THR A 70 -7.81 -1.97 3.37
CA THR A 70 -6.54 -2.34 4.04
C THR A 70 -6.73 -2.85 5.47
N GLY A 71 -7.95 -2.75 6.03
CA GLY A 71 -8.25 -3.09 7.42
C GLY A 71 -7.67 -2.12 8.46
N LYS A 72 -7.12 -0.98 8.02
CA LYS A 72 -6.66 0.11 8.90
C LYS A 72 -7.65 1.27 8.83
N THR A 73 -8.09 1.77 9.98
CA THR A 73 -8.79 3.06 10.04
C THR A 73 -7.80 4.17 9.71
N VAL A 74 -7.94 4.74 8.51
CA VAL A 74 -7.07 5.82 8.02
C VAL A 74 -7.62 7.15 8.52
N ARG A 75 -6.80 7.89 9.28
CA ARG A 75 -7.11 9.27 9.65
C ARG A 75 -6.76 10.20 8.50
N VAL A 76 -7.78 10.83 7.90
CA VAL A 76 -7.65 11.68 6.73
C VAL A 76 -7.85 13.14 7.13
N ILE A 77 -6.86 13.97 6.82
CA ILE A 77 -6.98 15.42 6.95
C ILE A 77 -7.18 16.07 5.59
N VAL A 78 -7.90 17.20 5.57
CA VAL A 78 -8.18 17.93 4.35
C VAL A 78 -7.81 19.41 4.52
N PHE A 79 -7.00 19.91 3.60
CA PHE A 79 -6.74 21.33 3.42
C PHE A 79 -7.73 21.91 2.41
N ALA A 80 -8.79 22.53 2.92
CA ALA A 80 -9.85 23.13 2.11
C ALA A 80 -10.50 24.29 2.86
N THR A 81 -11.18 25.17 2.12
CA THR A 81 -11.93 26.32 2.66
C THR A 81 -13.30 26.43 2.00
N GLY A 82 -14.26 27.06 2.67
CA GLY A 82 -15.60 27.30 2.12
C GLY A 82 -16.38 26.00 1.86
N ASP A 83 -17.10 25.94 0.74
CA ASP A 83 -17.95 24.80 0.38
C ASP A 83 -17.19 23.46 0.34
N LYS A 84 -15.91 23.50 -0.08
CA LYS A 84 -15.05 22.31 -0.13
C LYS A 84 -14.68 21.77 1.25
N ALA A 85 -14.70 22.61 2.29
CA ALA A 85 -14.51 22.15 3.65
C ALA A 85 -15.76 21.38 4.13
N ALA A 86 -16.96 21.92 3.88
CA ALA A 86 -18.21 21.26 4.23
C ALA A 86 -18.39 19.91 3.48
N GLU A 87 -18.03 19.85 2.19
CA GLU A 87 -18.02 18.60 1.41
C GLU A 87 -17.08 17.55 2.03
N ALA A 88 -15.90 17.97 2.52
CA ALA A 88 -14.91 17.09 3.12
C ALA A 88 -15.38 16.51 4.46
N GLU A 89 -15.99 17.35 5.31
CA GLU A 89 -16.57 16.92 6.58
C GLU A 89 -17.72 15.94 6.36
N ALA A 90 -18.61 16.23 5.40
CA ALA A 90 -19.71 15.35 5.03
C ALA A 90 -19.24 14.00 4.46
N ALA A 91 -18.11 13.98 3.73
CA ALA A 91 -17.47 12.76 3.25
C ALA A 91 -16.74 11.97 4.35
N GLY A 92 -16.71 12.50 5.58
CA GLY A 92 -16.13 11.85 6.75
C GLY A 92 -14.65 12.13 6.94
N ALA A 93 -14.11 13.26 6.50
CA ALA A 93 -12.76 13.68 6.87
C ALA A 93 -12.64 13.84 8.40
N ASP A 94 -11.50 13.45 8.97
CA ASP A 94 -11.29 13.48 10.42
C ASP A 94 -10.99 14.89 10.93
N VAL A 95 -10.23 15.68 10.15
CA VAL A 95 -9.95 17.08 10.43
C VAL A 95 -9.92 17.85 9.12
N VAL A 96 -10.63 18.96 9.06
CA VAL A 96 -10.67 19.88 7.91
C VAL A 96 -10.23 21.26 8.39
N GLY A 97 -9.38 21.92 7.61
CA GLY A 97 -8.90 23.26 7.96
C GLY A 97 -8.02 23.86 6.88
N ALA A 98 -7.44 25.03 7.15
CA ALA A 98 -6.52 25.71 6.25
C ALA A 98 -5.29 26.20 7.02
N GLU A 99 -5.27 27.47 7.42
CA GLU A 99 -4.12 28.08 8.10
C GLU A 99 -3.94 27.56 9.53
N ASP A 100 -5.05 27.38 10.24
CA ASP A 100 -5.10 26.78 11.58
C ASP A 100 -4.50 25.37 11.62
N LEU A 101 -4.82 24.54 10.62
CA LEU A 101 -4.31 23.19 10.49
C LEU A 101 -2.80 23.19 10.16
N ILE A 102 -2.36 24.15 9.35
CA ILE A 102 -0.94 24.35 9.02
C ILE A 102 -0.15 24.71 10.27
N GLU A 103 -0.63 25.67 11.08
CA GLU A 103 0.01 26.07 12.33
C GLU A 103 0.08 24.91 13.33
N ARG A 104 -1.00 24.13 13.45
CA ARG A 104 -1.03 22.94 14.31
C ARG A 104 0.01 21.90 13.90
N ILE A 105 0.21 21.69 12.59
CA ILE A 105 1.24 20.78 12.04
C ILE A 105 2.65 21.34 12.26
N GLN A 106 2.84 22.65 12.13
CA GLN A 106 4.11 23.32 12.47
C GLN A 106 4.43 23.18 13.97
N GLY A 107 3.42 23.20 14.83
CA GLY A 107 3.51 22.91 16.25
C GLY A 107 3.81 21.45 16.61
N GLY A 108 3.92 20.56 15.62
CA GLY A 108 4.35 19.17 15.79
C GLY A 108 3.22 18.13 15.78
N TRP A 109 1.97 18.54 15.55
CA TRP A 109 0.85 17.59 15.47
C TRP A 109 0.85 16.84 14.14
N LEU A 110 0.99 15.51 14.19
CA LEU A 110 1.16 14.64 13.02
C LEU A 110 0.37 13.32 13.18
N GLU A 111 -0.78 13.37 13.83
CA GLU A 111 -1.61 12.19 14.14
C GLU A 111 -2.60 11.86 13.02
N PHE A 112 -2.13 11.82 11.79
CA PHE A 112 -2.92 11.47 10.61
C PHE A 112 -2.11 10.61 9.65
N ASP A 113 -2.82 9.89 8.78
CA ASP A 113 -2.25 8.92 7.85
C ASP A 113 -2.23 9.42 6.41
N ALA A 114 -3.17 10.31 6.05
CA ALA A 114 -3.28 10.87 4.71
C ALA A 114 -3.70 12.34 4.76
N ALA A 115 -3.17 13.14 3.84
CA ALA A 115 -3.56 14.52 3.63
C ALA A 115 -4.06 14.72 2.20
N ILE A 116 -5.20 15.40 2.09
CA ILE A 116 -5.80 15.85 0.83
C ILE A 116 -5.75 17.37 0.81
N ALA A 117 -5.54 17.98 -0.34
CA ALA A 117 -5.60 19.43 -0.50
C ALA A 117 -6.36 19.82 -1.76
N THR A 118 -7.06 20.96 -1.72
CA THR A 118 -7.53 21.60 -2.95
C THR A 118 -6.36 22.34 -3.64
N PRO A 119 -6.39 22.50 -4.97
CA PRO A 119 -5.29 23.12 -5.71
C PRO A 119 -4.92 24.53 -5.23
N ASP A 120 -5.89 25.31 -4.77
CA ASP A 120 -5.74 26.66 -4.24
C ASP A 120 -5.01 26.68 -2.88
N GLN A 121 -5.13 25.64 -2.07
CA GLN A 121 -4.47 25.57 -0.75
C GLN A 121 -3.02 25.09 -0.84
N MET A 122 -2.57 24.56 -1.99
CA MET A 122 -1.21 24.03 -2.15
C MET A 122 -0.11 25.06 -1.92
N ALA A 123 -0.34 26.33 -2.24
CA ALA A 123 0.62 27.40 -1.96
C ALA A 123 0.91 27.55 -0.46
N LYS A 124 -0.11 27.35 0.39
CA LYS A 124 0.03 27.40 1.85
C LYS A 124 0.63 26.11 2.41
N VAL A 125 0.18 24.96 1.92
CA VAL A 125 0.71 23.63 2.30
C VAL A 125 2.21 23.49 1.98
N GLY A 126 2.71 24.23 0.97
CA GLY A 126 4.13 24.33 0.66
C GLY A 126 5.02 24.75 1.86
N ARG A 127 4.48 25.52 2.82
CA ARG A 127 5.22 25.95 4.03
C ARG A 127 5.58 24.77 4.94
N ILE A 128 4.76 23.73 4.97
CA ILE A 128 4.97 22.51 5.78
C ILE A 128 5.55 21.35 4.97
N ALA A 129 5.95 21.58 3.71
CA ALA A 129 6.52 20.55 2.84
C ALA A 129 7.79 19.90 3.44
N ARG A 130 8.59 20.65 4.21
CA ARG A 130 9.78 20.10 4.91
C ARG A 130 9.43 19.07 5.98
N ILE A 131 8.23 19.16 6.57
CA ILE A 131 7.75 18.24 7.61
C ILE A 131 7.04 17.04 6.95
N LEU A 132 6.13 17.31 6.01
CA LEU A 132 5.30 16.27 5.38
C LEU A 132 6.05 15.46 4.32
N GLY A 133 7.00 16.07 3.60
CA GLY A 133 7.72 15.47 2.48
C GLY A 133 8.51 14.21 2.86
N PRO A 134 9.41 14.25 3.85
CA PRO A 134 10.18 13.08 4.28
C PRO A 134 9.31 11.92 4.79
N ARG A 135 8.10 12.23 5.28
CA ARG A 135 7.14 11.26 5.82
C ARG A 135 6.18 10.71 4.77
N GLY A 136 6.23 11.21 3.53
CA GLY A 136 5.31 10.80 2.47
C GLY A 136 3.87 11.27 2.65
N LEU A 137 3.61 12.16 3.61
CA LEU A 137 2.27 12.70 3.93
C LEU A 137 1.90 13.91 3.08
N MET A 138 2.80 14.36 2.19
CA MET A 138 2.56 15.54 1.36
C MET A 138 1.54 15.23 0.24
N PRO A 139 0.46 16.02 0.12
CA PRO A 139 -0.49 15.89 -0.99
C PRO A 139 0.22 15.99 -2.34
N ASN A 140 -0.15 15.14 -3.30
CA ASN A 140 0.46 15.08 -4.62
C ASN A 140 -0.61 14.89 -5.71
N PRO A 141 -0.63 15.73 -6.77
CA PRO A 141 -1.54 15.56 -7.89
C PRO A 141 -1.44 14.19 -8.56
N LYS A 142 -0.22 13.60 -8.60
CA LYS A 142 0.02 12.29 -9.23
C LYS A 142 -0.62 11.12 -8.47
N THR A 143 -0.94 11.30 -7.19
CA THR A 143 -1.66 10.29 -6.39
C THR A 143 -3.15 10.63 -6.25
N GLY A 144 -3.62 11.69 -6.92
CA GLY A 144 -5.01 12.15 -6.83
C GLY A 144 -5.38 12.75 -5.47
N THR A 145 -4.39 13.09 -4.63
CA THR A 145 -4.63 13.72 -3.31
C THR A 145 -4.62 15.25 -3.39
N VAL A 146 -4.41 15.80 -4.58
CA VAL A 146 -4.67 17.20 -4.90
C VAL A 146 -5.76 17.24 -5.96
N THR A 147 -6.97 17.62 -5.57
CA THR A 147 -8.15 17.58 -6.44
C THR A 147 -9.21 18.58 -5.98
N PRO A 148 -10.00 19.15 -6.90
CA PRO A 148 -11.19 19.91 -6.54
C PRO A 148 -12.34 19.02 -6.03
N ASP A 149 -12.32 17.72 -6.33
CA ASP A 149 -13.31 16.74 -5.86
C ASP A 149 -12.83 16.07 -4.56
N VAL A 150 -13.02 16.80 -3.46
CA VAL A 150 -12.50 16.43 -2.14
C VAL A 150 -13.30 15.28 -1.52
N ALA A 151 -14.62 15.28 -1.69
CA ALA A 151 -15.49 14.24 -1.15
C ALA A 151 -15.10 12.86 -1.71
N LYS A 152 -14.88 12.77 -3.03
CA LYS A 152 -14.43 11.52 -3.65
C LYS A 152 -13.04 11.10 -3.17
N ALA A 153 -12.10 12.05 -3.03
CA ALA A 153 -10.76 11.72 -2.54
C ALA A 153 -10.77 11.19 -1.09
N VAL A 154 -11.62 11.75 -0.22
CA VAL A 154 -11.80 11.25 1.14
C VAL A 154 -12.37 9.84 1.12
N ALA A 155 -13.45 9.62 0.35
CA ALA A 155 -14.09 8.31 0.22
C ALA A 155 -13.14 7.25 -0.34
N ASP A 156 -12.36 7.59 -1.37
CA ASP A 156 -11.34 6.72 -1.98
C ASP A 156 -10.29 6.29 -0.95
N ILE A 157 -9.72 7.24 -0.20
CA ILE A 157 -8.67 6.94 0.78
C ILE A 157 -9.23 6.09 1.93
N LYS A 158 -10.43 6.41 2.42
CA LYS A 158 -11.09 5.61 3.46
C LYS A 158 -11.54 4.24 2.95
N GLY A 159 -11.85 4.12 1.66
CA GLY A 159 -12.16 2.88 0.96
C GLY A 159 -10.95 1.96 0.74
N GLY A 160 -9.75 2.38 1.15
CA GLY A 160 -8.55 1.56 1.08
C GLY A 160 -7.75 1.73 -0.21
N LYS A 161 -7.80 2.92 -0.82
CA LYS A 161 -6.87 3.30 -1.88
C LYS A 161 -5.44 3.33 -1.36
N VAL A 162 -4.58 2.53 -1.98
CA VAL A 162 -3.15 2.44 -1.66
C VAL A 162 -2.33 3.01 -2.81
N SER A 163 -1.40 3.92 -2.50
CA SER A 163 -0.40 4.38 -3.45
C SER A 163 0.83 3.48 -3.43
N PHE A 164 1.36 3.16 -4.61
CA PHE A 164 2.65 2.47 -4.73
C PHE A 164 3.63 3.30 -5.54
N ARG A 165 4.90 3.14 -5.19
CA ARG A 165 6.03 3.71 -5.91
C ARG A 165 7.20 2.76 -5.82
N VAL A 166 7.90 2.58 -6.93
CA VAL A 166 9.14 1.81 -6.96
C VAL A 166 10.25 2.53 -6.19
N ASP A 167 11.01 1.78 -5.40
CA ASP A 167 12.19 2.28 -4.68
C ASP A 167 13.44 2.36 -5.59
N LYS A 168 14.58 2.77 -5.03
CA LYS A 168 15.85 2.86 -5.76
C LYS A 168 16.43 1.51 -6.19
N GLN A 169 15.93 0.41 -5.65
CA GLN A 169 16.36 -0.97 -5.89
C GLN A 169 15.38 -1.76 -6.78
N ALA A 170 14.38 -1.09 -7.36
CA ALA A 170 13.31 -1.68 -8.15
C ALA A 170 12.33 -2.57 -7.35
N ASN A 171 12.23 -2.37 -6.03
CA ASN A 171 11.22 -3.02 -5.20
C ASN A 171 9.97 -2.15 -5.07
N LEU A 172 8.83 -2.81 -4.96
CA LEU A 172 7.54 -2.23 -4.72
C LEU A 172 6.92 -2.93 -3.51
N HIS A 173 6.48 -2.15 -2.54
CA HIS A 173 5.88 -2.63 -1.29
C HIS A 173 4.44 -2.16 -1.20
N LEU A 174 3.54 -3.08 -0.85
CA LEU A 174 2.11 -2.84 -0.73
C LEU A 174 1.54 -3.59 0.46
N ALA A 175 0.66 -2.96 1.21
CA ALA A 175 -0.20 -3.66 2.17
C ALA A 175 -1.47 -4.11 1.45
N ILE A 176 -1.80 -5.40 1.55
CA ILE A 176 -3.00 -5.99 0.93
C ILE A 176 -4.12 -6.27 1.93
N GLY A 177 -3.87 -6.13 3.23
CA GLY A 177 -4.89 -6.29 4.27
C GLY A 177 -4.31 -6.67 5.62
N LYS A 178 -5.19 -7.14 6.51
CA LYS A 178 -4.85 -7.68 7.83
C LYS A 178 -4.87 -9.19 7.83
N ALA A 179 -4.13 -9.83 8.74
CA ALA A 179 -4.17 -11.28 8.88
C ALA A 179 -5.56 -11.78 9.35
N SER A 180 -6.35 -10.91 9.98
CA SER A 180 -7.76 -11.16 10.32
C SER A 180 -8.70 -11.31 9.12
N PHE A 181 -8.33 -10.84 7.92
CA PHE A 181 -9.17 -10.94 6.72
C PHE A 181 -9.34 -12.38 6.24
N GLY A 182 -10.41 -12.66 5.51
CA GLY A 182 -10.57 -13.94 4.81
C GLY A 182 -9.42 -14.18 3.81
N VAL A 183 -9.06 -15.46 3.58
CA VAL A 183 -8.00 -15.79 2.61
C VAL A 183 -8.38 -15.29 1.22
N GLU A 184 -9.63 -15.49 0.81
CA GLU A 184 -10.17 -15.03 -0.48
C GLU A 184 -10.07 -13.50 -0.61
N GLN A 185 -10.41 -12.76 0.45
CA GLN A 185 -10.32 -11.29 0.45
C GLN A 185 -8.88 -10.80 0.27
N LEU A 186 -7.90 -11.46 0.90
CA LEU A 186 -6.49 -11.14 0.72
C LEU A 186 -6.02 -11.42 -0.71
N VAL A 187 -6.47 -12.52 -1.31
CA VAL A 187 -6.14 -12.88 -2.70
C VAL A 187 -6.79 -11.93 -3.70
N GLU A 188 -8.03 -11.51 -3.48
CA GLU A 188 -8.72 -10.53 -4.33
C GLU A 188 -8.07 -9.15 -4.24
N ASN A 189 -7.67 -8.71 -3.04
CA ASN A 189 -6.88 -7.49 -2.86
C ASN A 189 -5.53 -7.59 -3.57
N TYR A 190 -4.84 -8.73 -3.46
CA TYR A 190 -3.61 -9.01 -4.18
C TYR A 190 -3.81 -8.98 -5.70
N GLY A 191 -4.90 -9.56 -6.21
CA GLY A 191 -5.25 -9.56 -7.63
C GLY A 191 -5.48 -8.16 -8.17
N ALA A 192 -6.26 -7.34 -7.47
CA ALA A 192 -6.48 -5.94 -7.83
C ALA A 192 -5.16 -5.14 -7.89
N ALA A 193 -4.29 -5.35 -6.90
CA ALA A 193 -2.96 -4.73 -6.87
C ALA A 193 -2.07 -5.22 -8.04
N LEU A 194 -2.05 -6.51 -8.32
CA LEU A 194 -1.27 -7.10 -9.39
C LEU A 194 -1.71 -6.57 -10.76
N ASP A 195 -3.01 -6.52 -11.01
CA ASP A 195 -3.57 -6.00 -12.27
C ASP A 195 -3.19 -4.54 -12.50
N GLU A 196 -3.24 -3.71 -11.46
CA GLU A 196 -2.86 -2.30 -11.56
C GLU A 196 -1.34 -2.14 -11.79
N ILE A 197 -0.51 -2.95 -11.15
CA ILE A 197 0.95 -2.95 -11.37
C ILE A 197 1.28 -3.37 -12.80
N LEU A 198 0.57 -4.38 -13.34
CA LEU A 198 0.72 -4.84 -14.72
C LEU A 198 0.30 -3.76 -15.73
N ARG A 199 -0.79 -3.02 -15.46
CA ARG A 199 -1.19 -1.85 -16.25
C ARG A 199 -0.17 -0.72 -16.19
N ALA A 200 0.42 -0.50 -15.03
CA ALA A 200 1.45 0.52 -14.81
C ALA A 200 2.83 0.16 -15.42
N LYS A 201 2.93 -0.94 -16.17
CA LYS A 201 4.18 -1.36 -16.83
C LYS A 201 4.62 -0.32 -17.87
N PRO A 202 5.82 0.28 -17.71
CA PRO A 202 6.35 1.19 -18.70
C PRO A 202 6.70 0.45 -20.00
N SER A 203 6.45 1.07 -21.15
CA SER A 203 6.79 0.52 -22.47
C SER A 203 8.29 0.33 -22.66
N ALA A 204 9.11 1.14 -21.98
CA ALA A 204 10.57 1.05 -22.00
C ALA A 204 11.14 -0.12 -21.17
N ALA A 205 10.31 -0.81 -20.36
CA ALA A 205 10.74 -1.94 -19.56
C ALA A 205 10.98 -3.18 -20.44
N LYS A 206 12.22 -3.68 -20.46
CA LYS A 206 12.62 -4.86 -21.24
C LYS A 206 12.74 -6.10 -20.36
N GLY A 207 12.42 -7.27 -20.93
CA GLY A 207 12.51 -8.55 -20.23
C GLY A 207 11.36 -8.79 -19.25
N ARG A 208 11.61 -9.64 -18.23
CA ARG A 208 10.60 -10.03 -17.24
C ARG A 208 10.29 -8.86 -16.30
N TYR A 209 9.04 -8.39 -16.35
CA TYR A 209 8.60 -7.23 -15.58
C TYR A 209 8.49 -7.51 -14.07
N ILE A 210 7.97 -8.67 -13.67
CA ILE A 210 7.93 -9.10 -12.26
C ILE A 210 8.96 -10.21 -12.07
N LYS A 211 10.03 -9.93 -11.32
CA LYS A 211 11.15 -10.86 -11.09
C LYS A 211 10.92 -11.77 -9.90
N LYS A 212 10.37 -11.23 -8.82
CA LYS A 212 10.12 -11.97 -7.57
C LYS A 212 8.92 -11.36 -6.85
N ILE A 213 8.10 -12.21 -6.25
CA ILE A 213 7.03 -11.81 -5.35
C ILE A 213 7.28 -12.52 -4.01
N THR A 214 7.17 -11.77 -2.92
CA THR A 214 7.23 -12.31 -1.57
C THR A 214 6.05 -11.74 -0.79
N VAL A 215 5.23 -12.60 -0.19
CA VAL A 215 4.22 -12.19 0.78
C VAL A 215 4.85 -12.29 2.17
N SER A 216 4.60 -11.33 3.04
CA SER A 216 5.07 -11.37 4.43
C SER A 216 4.10 -10.63 5.32
N THR A 217 4.03 -11.01 6.59
CA THR A 217 3.36 -10.20 7.60
C THR A 217 4.36 -9.27 8.29
N THR A 218 3.88 -8.21 8.96
CA THR A 218 4.72 -7.19 9.60
C THR A 218 5.87 -7.76 10.46
N ALA A 219 5.66 -8.90 11.13
CA ALA A 219 6.67 -9.58 11.96
C ALA A 219 7.03 -10.99 11.48
N GLY A 220 6.43 -11.44 10.38
CA GLY A 220 6.54 -12.81 9.88
C GLY A 220 7.74 -13.04 8.95
N PRO A 221 8.10 -14.31 8.71
CA PRO A 221 8.96 -14.68 7.60
C PRO A 221 8.33 -14.36 6.23
N GLY A 222 9.16 -14.25 5.20
CA GLY A 222 8.70 -14.06 3.83
C GLY A 222 8.37 -15.39 3.15
N ILE A 223 7.22 -15.42 2.47
CA ILE A 223 6.66 -16.55 1.74
C ILE A 223 6.85 -16.28 0.24
N PRO A 224 7.70 -17.05 -0.47
CA PRO A 224 7.90 -16.87 -1.91
C PRO A 224 6.62 -17.20 -2.70
N VAL A 225 6.20 -16.30 -3.58
CA VAL A 225 5.03 -16.53 -4.45
C VAL A 225 5.49 -16.67 -5.89
N ASP A 226 4.85 -17.56 -6.65
CA ASP A 226 5.14 -17.72 -8.08
C ASP A 226 4.85 -16.42 -8.85
N PRO A 227 5.87 -15.75 -9.43
CA PRO A 227 5.67 -14.51 -10.17
C PRO A 227 5.05 -14.72 -11.57
N ASN A 228 4.91 -15.96 -12.04
CA ASN A 228 4.24 -16.26 -13.31
C ASN A 228 2.71 -16.36 -13.17
N ARG A 229 2.23 -16.57 -11.96
CA ARG A 229 0.81 -16.79 -11.70
C ARG A 229 0.06 -15.46 -11.58
N THR A 230 -0.39 -14.96 -12.73
CA THR A 230 -1.08 -13.67 -12.85
C THR A 230 -2.60 -13.80 -13.10
N ARG A 231 -3.10 -15.04 -13.21
CA ARG A 231 -4.54 -15.37 -13.38
C ARG A 231 -4.89 -16.56 -12.49
N ASN A 232 -6.19 -16.83 -12.32
CA ASN A 232 -6.71 -17.94 -11.50
C ASN A 232 -6.08 -17.97 -10.10
N LEU A 233 -6.14 -16.83 -9.41
CA LEU A 233 -5.45 -16.63 -8.12
C LEU A 233 -6.13 -17.37 -6.96
N LEU A 234 -7.43 -17.69 -7.11
CA LEU A 234 -8.26 -18.38 -6.11
C LEU A 234 -8.33 -19.90 -6.29
N VAL A 235 -7.68 -20.44 -7.30
CA VAL A 235 -7.62 -21.89 -7.53
C VAL A 235 -6.22 -22.34 -7.11
N ASP A 236 -6.04 -23.59 -6.70
CA ASP A 236 -4.72 -24.22 -6.65
C ASP A 236 -4.59 -25.16 -7.85
N GLU A 237 -4.32 -24.61 -9.04
CA GLU A 237 -3.87 -25.44 -10.14
C GLU A 237 -2.49 -26.00 -9.77
N ALA A 238 -2.38 -27.32 -9.68
CA ALA A 238 -1.11 -28.01 -9.55
C ALA A 238 -0.18 -27.57 -10.69
N PRO A 239 1.15 -27.45 -10.46
CA PRO A 239 2.07 -27.08 -11.51
C PRO A 239 1.86 -28.02 -12.71
N ALA A 240 1.64 -27.44 -13.89
CA ALA A 240 1.64 -28.18 -15.14
C ALA A 240 2.96 -28.95 -15.22
N VAL A 241 2.84 -30.29 -15.28
CA VAL A 241 3.93 -31.26 -15.40
C VAL A 241 4.80 -30.96 -16.63
#